data_AF-A0A9Q5DC67-F1
#
_entry.id   AF-A0A9Q5DC67-F1
#
_cell.length_a   1.000
_cell.length_b   1.000
_cell.length_c   1.000
_cell.angle_alpha   90.00
_cell.angle_beta   90.00
_cell.angle_gamma   90.00
#
_symmetry.space_group_name_H-M   'P 1'
#
loop_
_entity.id
_entity.type
_entity.pdbx_description
1 polymer ?
#
loop_
_entity_poly.entity_id
_entity_poly.type
_entity_poly.pdbx_seq_one_letter_code
_entity_poly.pdbx_strand_id
1 'polypeptide(L)'
;MGYLVRRFPPKSIKSWYGYRSFLSTRNPEMWQVANQDAAYISRRIGFILILIGICCALLFDRQTDWFWYITVGAVVAGTMYMVGYTEWRLQQMFDEEGKRK
;
A
#
# COMPACT_ATOMS: atom_id res chain seq x y z
N MET A 1 9.59 2.23 2.38
CA MET A 1 9.37 0.79 2.67
C MET A 1 9.16 -0.09 1.43
N GLY A 2 8.40 0.32 0.41
CA GLY A 2 8.11 -0.54 -0.77
C GLY A 2 9.32 -1.03 -1.59
N TYR A 3 10.50 -0.39 -1.50
CA TYR A 3 11.73 -0.93 -2.11
C TYR A 3 12.25 -2.17 -1.38
N LEU A 4 12.29 -2.14 -0.04
CA LEU A 4 12.78 -3.25 0.79
C LEU A 4 11.88 -4.48 0.64
N VAL A 5 10.56 -4.29 0.69
CA VAL A 5 9.59 -5.40 0.53
C VAL A 5 9.64 -6.00 -0.88
N ARG A 6 9.97 -5.21 -1.91
CA ARG A 6 10.20 -5.77 -3.26
C ARG A 6 11.51 -6.55 -3.34
N ARG A 7 12.57 -6.08 -2.68
CA ARG A 7 13.90 -6.72 -2.72
C ARG A 7 13.96 -7.98 -1.86
N PHE A 8 13.22 -7.98 -0.75
CA PHE A 8 13.09 -9.05 0.23
C PHE A 8 11.60 -9.28 0.51
N PRO A 9 10.88 -9.94 -0.41
CA PRO A 9 9.47 -10.22 -0.22
C PRO A 9 9.26 -11.21 0.93
N PRO A 10 8.16 -11.07 1.70
CA PRO A 10 7.84 -12.01 2.76
C PRO A 10 7.55 -13.39 2.15
N LYS A 11 8.45 -14.34 2.38
CA LYS A 11 8.45 -15.66 1.73
C LYS A 11 7.26 -16.54 2.13
N SER A 12 6.64 -16.27 3.28
CA SER A 12 5.51 -17.04 3.78
C SER A 12 4.56 -16.18 4.61
N ILE A 13 3.33 -16.68 4.77
CA ILE A 13 2.29 -16.07 5.62
C ILE A 13 2.73 -16.00 7.09
N LYS A 14 3.69 -16.84 7.52
CA LYS A 14 4.25 -16.82 8.88
C LYS A 14 5.30 -15.71 9.10
N SER A 15 5.64 -14.93 8.06
CA SER A 15 6.57 -13.80 8.17
C SER A 15 6.06 -12.73 9.12
N TRP A 16 6.91 -12.16 9.98
CA TRP A 16 6.51 -11.10 10.91
C TRP A 16 6.12 -9.78 10.23
N TYR A 17 6.51 -9.60 8.96
CA TYR A 17 6.17 -8.44 8.13
C TYR A 17 5.44 -8.87 6.84
N GLY A 18 4.70 -7.92 6.27
CA GLY A 18 3.96 -8.08 5.02
C GLY A 18 2.57 -7.45 5.08
N TYR A 19 1.97 -7.20 3.93
CA TYR A 19 0.58 -6.78 3.81
C TYR A 19 -0.35 -7.93 4.24
N ARG A 20 -1.13 -7.67 5.30
CA ARG A 20 -2.04 -8.64 5.91
C ARG A 20 -3.47 -8.14 5.78
N SER A 21 -4.27 -8.85 5.02
CA SER A 21 -5.71 -8.72 4.98
C SER A 21 -6.34 -10.10 5.06
N PHE A 22 -7.67 -10.14 5.21
CA PHE A 22 -8.41 -11.40 5.25
C PHE A 22 -8.22 -12.19 3.96
N LEU A 23 -8.26 -11.54 2.79
CA LEU A 23 -8.05 -12.21 1.50
C LEU A 23 -6.58 -12.62 1.31
N SER A 24 -5.62 -11.75 1.67
CA SER A 24 -4.20 -12.03 1.39
C SER A 24 -3.64 -13.21 2.19
N THR A 25 -4.25 -13.59 3.31
CA THR A 25 -3.75 -14.66 4.19
C THR A 25 -4.38 -16.03 3.94
N ARG A 26 -5.36 -16.14 3.02
CA ARG A 26 -6.07 -17.40 2.74
C ARG A 26 -5.23 -18.46 2.03
N ASN A 27 -4.32 -18.06 1.14
CA ASN A 27 -3.48 -18.97 0.34
C ASN A 27 -2.07 -18.35 0.20
N PRO A 28 -0.98 -19.16 0.29
CA PRO A 28 0.37 -18.71 -0.05
C PRO A 28 0.51 -17.94 -1.38
N GLU A 29 -0.25 -18.29 -2.42
CA GLU A 29 -0.21 -17.57 -3.69
C GLU A 29 -0.83 -16.16 -3.56
N MET A 30 -2.02 -16.07 -2.94
CA MET A 30 -2.66 -14.77 -2.63
C MET A 30 -1.77 -13.89 -1.77
N TRP A 31 -1.06 -14.48 -0.80
CA TRP A 31 -0.09 -13.77 0.03
C TRP A 31 1.02 -13.13 -0.80
N GLN A 32 1.59 -13.89 -1.74
CA GLN A 32 2.66 -13.39 -2.60
C GLN A 32 2.16 -12.28 -3.52
N VAL A 33 1.01 -12.46 -4.18
CA VAL A 33 0.42 -11.46 -5.09
C VAL A 33 0.11 -10.17 -4.32
N ALA A 34 -0.57 -10.26 -3.18
CA ALA A 34 -0.95 -9.11 -2.39
C ALA A 34 0.27 -8.30 -1.91
N ASN A 35 1.33 -8.99 -1.46
CA ASN A 35 2.55 -8.33 -1.00
C ASN A 35 3.34 -7.70 -2.16
N GLN A 36 3.32 -8.29 -3.35
CA GLN A 36 3.92 -7.69 -4.54
C GLN A 36 3.17 -6.43 -4.98
N ASP A 37 1.83 -6.49 -5.03
CA ASP A 37 0.99 -5.35 -5.40
C ASP A 37 1.09 -4.22 -4.36
N ALA A 38 0.99 -4.53 -3.07
CA ALA A 38 1.18 -3.55 -2.00
C ALA A 38 2.57 -2.90 -2.03
N ALA A 39 3.64 -3.66 -2.30
CA ALA A 39 4.99 -3.11 -2.44
C ALA A 39 5.13 -2.19 -3.65
N TYR A 40 4.44 -2.50 -4.76
CA TYR A 40 4.42 -1.68 -5.96
C TYR A 40 3.67 -0.36 -5.74
N ILE A 41 2.46 -0.44 -5.18
CA ILE A 41 1.58 0.72 -4.96
C ILE A 41 2.15 1.63 -3.88
N SER A 42 2.66 1.08 -2.77
CA SER A 42 3.30 1.87 -1.71
C SER A 42 4.50 2.67 -2.20
N ARG A 43 5.26 2.19 -3.20
CA ARG A 43 6.34 2.97 -3.81
C ARG A 43 5.79 4.17 -4.58
N ARG A 44 4.73 3.97 -5.36
CA ARG A 44 4.08 5.04 -6.13
C ARG A 44 3.47 6.10 -5.21
N ILE A 45 2.72 5.67 -4.19
CA ILE A 45 2.17 6.57 -3.17
C ILE A 45 3.29 7.32 -2.47
N GLY A 46 4.36 6.63 -2.04
CA GLY A 46 5.50 7.28 -1.39
C GLY A 46 6.14 8.37 -2.25
N PHE A 47 6.30 8.12 -3.55
CA PHE A 47 6.80 9.14 -4.47
C PHE A 47 5.86 10.35 -4.58
N ILE A 48 4.55 10.12 -4.70
CA ILE A 48 3.54 11.18 -4.74
C ILE A 48 3.54 11.99 -3.43
N LEU A 49 3.61 11.32 -2.29
CA LEU A 49 3.65 11.98 -0.97
C LEU A 49 4.89 12.84 -0.79
N ILE A 50 6.05 12.41 -1.31
CA ILE A 50 7.27 13.24 -1.31
C ILE A 50 7.05 14.52 -2.11
N LEU A 51 6.46 14.42 -3.31
CA LEU A 51 6.16 15.60 -4.13
C LEU A 51 5.17 16.54 -3.43
N ILE A 52 4.10 16.01 -2.83
CA ILE A 52 3.15 16.80 -2.04
C ILE A 52 3.85 17.49 -0.87
N GLY A 53 4.73 16.78 -0.15
CA GLY A 53 5.50 17.35 0.95
C GLY A 53 6.41 18.51 0.51
N ILE A 54 7.10 18.36 -0.62
CA ILE A 54 7.93 19.43 -1.20
C ILE A 54 7.05 20.63 -1.59
N CYS A 55 5.92 20.41 -2.27
CA CYS A 55 5.00 21.49 -2.63
C CYS A 55 4.47 22.21 -1.40
N CYS A 56 4.07 21.49 -0.35
CA CYS A 56 3.61 22.08 0.90
C CYS A 56 4.70 22.88 1.59
N ALA A 57 5.95 22.40 1.62
CA ALA A 57 7.07 23.11 2.22
C ALA A 57 7.40 24.44 1.50
N LEU A 58 7.13 24.53 0.20
CA LEU A 58 7.35 25.75 -0.58
C LEU A 58 6.17 26.74 -0.49
N LEU A 59 4.95 26.25 -0.26
CA LEU A 59 3.73 27.07 -0.25
C LEU A 59 3.35 27.56 1.15
N PHE A 60 3.78 26.86 2.20
CA PHE A 60 3.40 27.17 3.58
C PHE A 60 4.63 27.52 4.42
N ASP A 61 4.67 28.76 4.92
CA ASP A 61 5.73 29.20 5.84
C ASP A 61 5.58 28.60 7.26
N ARG A 62 4.41 28.04 7.57
CA ARG A 62 4.04 27.51 8.89
C ARG A 62 3.15 26.29 8.74
N GLN A 63 3.12 25.42 9.76
CA GLN A 63 2.23 24.27 9.82
C GLN A 63 0.79 24.68 10.19
N THR A 64 0.09 25.30 9.24
CA THR A 64 -1.33 25.68 9.38
C THR A 64 -2.26 24.46 9.34
N ASP A 65 -3.53 24.64 9.69
CA ASP A 65 -4.53 23.57 9.60
C ASP A 65 -4.62 22.99 8.17
N TRP A 66 -4.54 23.86 7.16
CA TRP A 66 -4.50 23.45 5.75
C TRP A 66 -3.28 22.58 5.42
N PHE A 67 -2.11 22.89 5.97
CA PHE A 67 -0.92 22.06 5.82
C PHE A 67 -1.18 20.64 6.37
N TRP A 68 -1.80 20.55 7.55
CA TRP A 68 -2.14 19.27 8.16
C TRP A 68 -3.18 18.49 7.35
N TYR A 69 -4.26 19.14 6.90
CA TYR A 69 -5.29 18.47 6.09
C TYR A 69 -4.73 17.91 4.80
N ILE A 70 -3.86 18.64 4.11
CA ILE A 70 -3.26 18.18 2.85
C ILE A 70 -2.30 17.02 3.12
N THR A 71 -1.36 17.18 4.05
CA THR A 71 -0.30 16.19 4.27
C THR A 71 -0.84 14.90 4.89
N VAL A 72 -1.62 15.00 5.97
CA VAL A 72 -2.22 13.83 6.64
C VAL A 72 -3.32 13.23 5.78
N GLY A 73 -4.17 14.06 5.18
CA GLY A 73 -5.22 13.60 4.28
C GLY A 73 -4.66 12.81 3.11
N ALA A 74 -3.56 13.26 2.50
CA ALA A 74 -2.89 12.51 1.43
C ALA A 74 -2.35 11.14 1.90
N VAL A 75 -1.79 11.05 3.12
CA VAL A 75 -1.31 9.78 3.69
C VAL A 75 -2.48 8.81 3.93
N VAL A 76 -3.58 9.30 4.51
CA VAL A 76 -4.78 8.48 4.76
C VAL A 76 -5.37 8.00 3.44
N ALA A 77 -5.58 8.91 2.48
CA ALA A 77 -6.12 8.58 1.17
C ALA A 77 -5.24 7.58 0.41
N GLY A 78 -3.91 7.76 0.44
CA GLY A 78 -2.96 6.83 -0.16
C GLY A 78 -3.04 5.44 0.47
N THR A 79 -3.12 5.38 1.80
CA THR A 79 -3.23 4.10 2.52
C THR A 79 -4.55 3.39 2.21
N MET A 80 -5.67 4.10 2.22
CA MET A 80 -6.98 3.56 1.84
C MET A 80 -6.99 3.05 0.40
N TYR A 81 -6.39 3.81 -0.53
CA TYR A 81 -6.24 3.39 -1.92
C TYR A 81 -5.42 2.11 -2.05
N MET A 82 -4.30 1.98 -1.34
CA MET A 82 -3.45 0.78 -1.37
C MET A 82 -4.24 -0.46 -0.93
N VAL A 83 -4.96 -0.36 0.19
CA VAL A 83 -5.78 -1.47 0.70
C VAL A 83 -6.88 -1.83 -0.29
N GLY A 84 -7.69 -0.85 -0.70
CA GLY A 84 -8.82 -1.08 -1.60
C GLY A 84 -8.40 -1.67 -2.94
N TYR A 85 -7.33 -1.15 -3.56
CA TYR A 85 -6.81 -1.68 -4.82
C TYR A 85 -6.28 -3.11 -4.67
N THR A 86 -5.54 -3.40 -3.59
CA THR A 86 -4.96 -4.73 -3.37
C THR A 86 -6.07 -5.77 -3.15
N GLU A 87 -7.08 -5.47 -2.34
CA GLU A 87 -8.22 -6.37 -2.13
C GLU A 87 -9.02 -6.59 -3.42
N TRP A 88 -9.31 -5.51 -4.15
CA TRP A 88 -10.02 -5.59 -5.42
C TRP A 88 -9.29 -6.47 -6.44
N ARG A 89 -7.96 -6.32 -6.53
CA ARG A 89 -7.13 -7.11 -7.45
C ARG A 89 -7.09 -8.59 -7.06
N LEU A 90 -7.06 -8.90 -5.77
CA LEU A 90 -7.17 -10.29 -5.29
C LEU A 90 -8.52 -10.91 -5.68
N GLN A 91 -9.63 -10.19 -5.55
CA GLN A 91 -10.96 -10.68 -5.94
C GLN A 91 -11.10 -10.92 -7.46
N GLN A 92 -10.36 -10.18 -8.27
CA GLN A 92 -10.32 -10.39 -9.71
C GLN A 92 -9.49 -11.61 -10.11
N MET A 93 -8.40 -11.89 -9.39
CA MET A 93 -7.48 -12.98 -9.73
C MET A 93 -7.87 -14.33 -9.12
N PHE A 94 -8.61 -14.32 -8.00
CA PHE A 94 -8.93 -15.53 -7.24
C PHE A 94 -10.44 -15.69 -7.04
N ASP A 95 -10.91 -16.93 -7.04
CA ASP A 95 -12.26 -17.32 -6.63
C ASP A 95 -12.42 -17.29 -5.10
N GLU A 96 -13.65 -17.44 -4.61
CA GLU A 96 -13.94 -17.47 -3.17
C GLU A 96 -13.19 -18.59 -2.43
N GLU A 97 -12.86 -19.69 -3.13
CA GLU A 97 -12.05 -20.80 -2.64
C GLU A 97 -10.54 -20.52 -2.63
N GLY A 98 -10.10 -19.38 -3.19
CA GLY A 98 -8.69 -19.02 -3.27
C GLY A 98 -7.91 -19.73 -4.38
N LYS A 99 -8.61 -20.31 -5.36
CA LYS A 99 -8.04 -20.79 -6.63
C LYS A 99 -7.95 -19.65 -7.62
N ARG A 100 -6.93 -19.68 -8.47
CA ARG A 100 -6.75 -18.67 -9.52
C ARG A 100 -7.79 -18.88 -10.62
N LYS A 101 -8.43 -17.78 -11.04
CA LYS A 101 -9.35 -17.74 -12.18
C LYS A 101 -8.60 -17.86 -13.50
#